data_AF-A0A531N8T0-F1
#
_entry.id   AF-A0A531N8T0-F1
#
_cell.length_a   1.000
_cell.length_b   1.000
_cell.length_c   1.000
_cell.angle_alpha   90.00
_cell.angle_beta   90.00
_cell.angle_gamma   90.00
#
_symmetry.space_group_name_H-M   'P 1'
#
loop_
_entity.id
_entity.type
_entity.pdbx_description
1 polymer ?
#
loop_
_entity_poly.entity_id
_entity_poly.type
_entity_poly.pdbx_seq_one_letter_code
_entity_poly.pdbx_strand_id
1 'polypeptide(L)'
;MPRRSAIPGMGFLPALAVLASLAVAKANDHDSASLDLAALIECRIDVPSYNGFALWLAGEPGAAKALSWKEVPSGNPFLRQYNLSAPVHVSGRETGAIVFTATGPMAVLD
;
A
#
# COMPACT_ATOMS: atom_id res chain seq x y z
N MET A 1 55.18 0.97 -27.40
CA MET A 1 53.88 0.57 -27.98
C MET A 1 52.82 0.55 -26.89
N PRO A 2 51.78 1.41 -26.92
CA PRO A 2 50.71 1.36 -25.92
C PRO A 2 49.63 0.34 -26.34
N ARG A 3 49.28 -0.58 -25.43
CA ARG A 3 48.13 -1.49 -25.56
C ARG A 3 46.85 -0.68 -25.36
N ARG A 4 45.99 -0.66 -26.38
CA ARG A 4 44.63 -0.07 -26.33
C ARG A 4 43.73 -0.97 -25.46
N SER A 5 43.20 -0.44 -24.37
CA SER A 5 42.07 -1.04 -23.65
C SER A 5 40.81 -0.91 -24.50
N ALA A 6 40.17 -2.03 -24.80
CA ALA A 6 38.84 -2.06 -25.39
C ALA A 6 37.81 -1.84 -24.27
N ILE A 7 37.10 -0.71 -24.33
CA ILE A 7 35.95 -0.41 -23.47
C ILE A 7 34.74 -1.16 -24.08
N PRO A 8 34.05 -2.04 -23.32
CA PRO A 8 32.89 -2.75 -23.85
C PRO A 8 31.74 -1.78 -24.11
N GLY A 9 31.08 -1.99 -25.26
CA GLY A 9 30.08 -1.10 -25.83
C GLY A 9 28.88 -0.86 -24.91
N MET A 10 28.52 0.43 -24.83
CA MET A 10 27.41 1.04 -24.11
C MET A 10 26.01 0.70 -24.71
N GLY A 11 25.79 -0.53 -25.16
CA GLY A 11 24.62 -0.89 -25.99
C GLY A 11 23.40 -1.45 -25.25
N PHE A 12 23.44 -1.65 -23.93
CA PHE A 12 22.43 -2.47 -23.22
C PHE A 12 21.59 -1.74 -22.16
N LEU A 13 21.71 -0.42 -22.06
CA LEU A 13 21.03 0.39 -21.04
C LEU A 13 19.51 0.59 -21.21
N PRO A 14 18.88 0.66 -22.40
CA PRO A 14 17.46 1.00 -22.48
C PRO A 14 16.54 -0.17 -22.11
N ALA A 15 16.97 -1.42 -22.35
CA ALA A 15 16.16 -2.60 -22.07
C ALA A 15 16.01 -2.87 -20.56
N LEU A 16 17.06 -2.58 -19.77
CA LEU A 16 17.03 -2.77 -18.32
C LEU A 16 16.10 -1.75 -17.63
N ALA A 17 16.03 -0.52 -18.14
CA ALA A 17 15.13 0.52 -17.64
C ALA A 17 13.64 0.18 -17.87
N VAL A 18 13.31 -0.42 -19.02
CA VAL A 18 11.92 -0.86 -19.31
C VAL A 18 11.51 -2.03 -18.42
N LEU A 19 12.41 -2.99 -18.17
CA LEU A 19 12.15 -4.13 -17.28
C LEU A 19 11.95 -3.69 -15.82
N ALA A 20 12.70 -2.69 -15.35
CA ALA A 20 12.53 -2.13 -14.01
C ALA A 20 11.14 -1.49 -13.81
N SER A 21 10.65 -0.75 -14.81
CA SER A 21 9.32 -0.13 -14.78
C SER A 21 8.18 -1.16 -14.75
N LEU A 22 8.34 -2.27 -15.46
CA LEU A 22 7.37 -3.38 -15.48
C LEU A 22 7.32 -4.15 -14.15
N ALA A 23 8.47 -4.30 -13.46
CA ALA A 23 8.53 -4.92 -12.15
C ALA A 23 7.84 -4.06 -11.07
N VAL A 24 8.01 -2.74 -11.11
CA VAL A 24 7.29 -1.80 -10.22
C VAL A 24 5.78 -1.82 -10.48
N ALA A 25 5.36 -1.90 -11.75
CA ALA A 25 3.94 -1.98 -12.09
C ALA A 25 3.28 -3.29 -11.59
N LYS A 26 4.01 -4.41 -11.54
CA LYS A 26 3.52 -5.68 -11.01
C LYS A 26 3.53 -5.78 -9.49
N ALA A 27 4.33 -4.96 -8.80
CA ALA A 27 4.25 -4.83 -7.35
C ALA A 27 2.96 -4.11 -6.87
N ASN A 28 2.23 -3.47 -7.77
CA ASN A 28 0.96 -2.80 -7.47
C ASN A 28 -0.27 -3.72 -7.61
N ASP A 29 -0.08 -5.00 -7.93
CA ASP A 29 -1.16 -6.00 -7.81
C ASP A 29 -1.35 -6.30 -6.32
N HIS A 30 -2.00 -5.37 -5.62
CA HIS A 30 -2.27 -5.50 -4.20
C HIS A 30 -3.38 -6.54 -4.03
N ASP A 31 -3.00 -7.76 -3.65
CA ASP A 31 -3.95 -8.81 -3.33
C ASP A 31 -4.74 -8.41 -2.09
N SER A 32 -5.91 -7.83 -2.34
CA SER A 32 -6.83 -7.36 -1.30
C SER A 32 -7.32 -8.50 -0.40
N ALA A 33 -7.26 -9.75 -0.88
CA ALA A 33 -7.60 -10.94 -0.08
C ALA A 33 -6.52 -11.32 0.95
N SER A 34 -5.30 -10.77 0.81
CA SER A 34 -4.15 -11.02 1.70
C SER A 34 -3.95 -9.94 2.77
N LEU A 35 -4.83 -8.94 2.82
CA LEU A 35 -4.68 -7.78 3.70
C LEU A 35 -4.82 -8.14 5.19
N ASP A 36 -3.70 -8.28 5.90
CA ASP A 36 -3.69 -8.29 7.37
C ASP A 36 -3.76 -6.84 7.90
N LEU A 37 -5.00 -6.34 8.03
CA LEU A 37 -5.28 -5.00 8.55
C LEU A 37 -4.73 -4.80 9.97
N ALA A 38 -4.70 -5.86 10.79
CA ALA A 38 -4.15 -5.77 12.14
C ALA A 38 -2.63 -5.55 12.08
N ALA A 39 -1.91 -6.29 11.26
CA ALA A 39 -0.47 -6.09 11.06
C ALA A 39 -0.14 -4.69 10.52
N LEU A 40 -0.99 -4.13 9.66
CA LEU A 40 -0.88 -2.75 9.18
C LEU A 40 -0.96 -1.73 10.31
N ILE A 41 -2.01 -1.82 11.13
CA ILE A 41 -2.26 -0.86 12.21
C ILE A 41 -1.24 -1.04 13.36
N GLU A 42 -0.76 -2.26 13.58
CA GLU A 42 0.27 -2.60 14.57
C GLU A 42 1.71 -2.40 14.07
N CYS A 43 1.89 -1.83 12.87
CA CYS A 43 3.21 -1.59 12.26
C CYS A 43 4.10 -2.86 12.17
N ARG A 44 3.47 -4.03 11.96
CA ARG A 44 4.16 -5.33 11.81
C ARG A 44 4.49 -5.69 10.37
N ILE A 45 4.14 -4.84 9.41
CA ILE A 45 4.47 -5.02 7.99
C ILE A 45 5.65 -4.12 7.58
N ASP A 46 6.31 -4.45 6.48
CA ASP A 46 7.40 -3.63 5.95
C ASP A 46 6.91 -2.30 5.35
N VAL A 47 7.82 -1.31 5.29
CA VAL A 47 7.54 0.06 4.83
C VAL A 47 7.02 0.10 3.38
N PRO A 48 7.61 -0.60 2.40
CA PRO A 48 7.06 -0.69 1.04
C PRO A 48 5.60 -1.19 1.02
N SER A 49 5.29 -2.27 1.72
CA SER A 49 3.94 -2.84 1.80
C SER A 49 2.95 -1.85 2.41
N TYR A 50 3.35 -1.15 3.48
CA TYR A 50 2.54 -0.13 4.14
C TYR A 50 2.21 1.04 3.21
N ASN A 51 3.24 1.60 2.57
CA ASN A 51 3.07 2.72 1.65
C ASN A 51 2.29 2.31 0.39
N GLY A 52 2.47 1.08 -0.09
CA GLY A 52 1.71 0.51 -1.20
C GLY A 52 0.22 0.47 -0.88
N PHE A 53 -0.15 -0.07 0.28
CA PHE A 53 -1.54 -0.07 0.76
C PHE A 53 -2.09 1.35 0.90
N ALA A 54 -1.33 2.24 1.56
CA ALA A 54 -1.78 3.61 1.82
C ALA A 54 -2.04 4.37 0.51
N LEU A 55 -1.12 4.27 -0.46
CA LEU A 55 -1.26 4.91 -1.76
C LEU A 55 -2.41 4.32 -2.57
N TRP A 56 -2.56 2.99 -2.54
CA TRP A 56 -3.67 2.30 -3.22
C TRP A 56 -5.02 2.72 -2.67
N LEU A 57 -5.23 2.67 -1.36
CA LEU A 57 -6.49 3.07 -0.74
C LEU A 57 -6.78 4.57 -0.94
N ALA A 58 -5.75 5.41 -1.03
CA ALA A 58 -5.91 6.83 -1.30
C ALA A 58 -6.26 7.15 -2.77
N GLY A 59 -5.66 6.44 -3.72
CA GLY A 59 -5.66 6.80 -5.14
C GLY A 59 -6.51 5.94 -6.07
N GLU A 60 -6.86 4.70 -5.68
CA GLU A 60 -7.64 3.81 -6.53
C GLU A 60 -9.16 4.05 -6.32
N PRO A 61 -9.91 4.39 -7.39
CA PRO A 61 -11.36 4.54 -7.33
C PRO A 61 -12.09 3.20 -7.09
N GLY A 62 -12.41 2.92 -5.84
CA GLY A 62 -13.15 1.71 -5.48
C GLY A 62 -12.40 0.78 -4.55
N ALA A 63 -11.17 1.10 -4.14
CA ALA A 63 -10.39 0.35 -3.16
C ALA A 63 -11.20 -0.05 -1.91
N ALA A 64 -11.90 0.90 -1.28
CA ALA A 64 -12.75 0.61 -0.12
C ALA A 64 -13.87 -0.40 -0.45
N LYS A 65 -14.47 -0.30 -1.64
CA LYS A 65 -15.48 -1.24 -2.12
C LYS A 65 -14.89 -2.63 -2.37
N ALA A 66 -13.66 -2.71 -2.90
CA ALA A 66 -12.95 -3.98 -3.08
C ALA A 66 -12.71 -4.70 -1.73
N LEU A 67 -12.50 -3.94 -0.66
CA LEU A 67 -12.39 -4.45 0.72
C LEU A 67 -13.75 -4.70 1.40
N SER A 68 -14.87 -4.47 0.70
CA SER A 68 -16.22 -4.47 1.29
C SER A 68 -16.38 -3.51 2.47
N TRP A 69 -15.59 -2.44 2.50
CA TRP A 69 -15.67 -1.38 3.49
C TRP A 69 -16.70 -0.34 3.09
N LYS A 70 -17.39 0.22 4.08
CA LYS A 70 -18.38 1.26 3.89
C LYS A 70 -17.85 2.57 4.46
N GLU A 71 -17.64 3.57 3.60
CA GLU A 71 -17.30 4.92 4.06
C GLU A 71 -18.45 5.53 4.86
N VAL A 72 -18.13 6.19 5.97
CA VAL A 72 -19.05 6.86 6.88
C VAL A 72 -18.56 8.26 7.21
N PRO A 73 -19.45 9.19 7.60
CA PRO A 73 -19.04 10.53 8.03
C PRO A 73 -18.07 10.46 9.23
N SER A 74 -16.89 11.04 9.08
CA SER A 74 -15.84 11.07 10.13
C SER A 74 -15.96 12.26 11.08
N GLY A 75 -16.74 13.28 10.72
CA GLY A 75 -16.77 14.57 11.43
C GLY A 75 -15.46 15.38 11.31
N ASN A 76 -14.46 14.88 10.59
CA ASN A 76 -13.19 15.54 10.34
C ASN A 76 -12.87 15.51 8.83
N PRO A 77 -12.82 16.67 8.14
CA PRO A 77 -12.65 16.72 6.69
C PRO A 77 -11.29 16.22 6.18
N PHE A 78 -10.32 16.00 7.08
CA PHE A 78 -9.01 15.45 6.74
C PHE A 78 -8.94 13.92 6.90
N LEU A 79 -10.00 13.29 7.37
CA LEU A 79 -10.07 11.85 7.63
C LEU A 79 -11.20 11.22 6.83
N ARG A 80 -10.93 10.04 6.28
CA ARG A 80 -11.96 9.15 5.74
C ARG A 80 -12.19 8.04 6.75
N GLN A 81 -13.43 7.82 7.15
CA GLN A 81 -13.76 6.76 8.09
C GLN A 81 -14.48 5.63 7.36
N TYR A 82 -14.15 4.39 7.71
CA TYR A 82 -14.72 3.20 7.11
C TYR A 82 -15.21 2.24 8.18
N ASN A 83 -16.44 1.74 8.01
CA ASN A 83 -16.89 0.54 8.68
C ASN A 83 -16.38 -0.68 7.92
N LEU A 84 -15.81 -1.63 8.65
CA LEU A 84 -15.26 -2.87 8.12
C LEU A 84 -16.39 -3.87 7.83
N SER A 85 -16.13 -4.81 6.92
CA SER A 85 -17.03 -5.93 6.63
C SER A 85 -17.06 -6.98 7.74
N ALA A 86 -15.94 -7.13 8.46
CA ALA A 86 -15.79 -7.94 9.66
C ALA A 86 -14.90 -7.20 10.67
N PRO A 87 -15.15 -7.33 11.99
CA PRO A 87 -14.28 -6.75 13.00
C PRO A 87 -12.86 -7.32 12.94
N VAL A 88 -11.88 -6.50 13.32
CA VAL A 88 -10.47 -6.90 13.45
C VAL A 88 -10.00 -6.70 14.88
N HIS A 89 -9.04 -7.51 15.30
CA HIS A 89 -8.37 -7.36 16.59
C HIS A 89 -7.05 -6.62 16.40
N VAL A 90 -6.89 -5.49 17.07
CA VAL A 90 -5.71 -4.62 17.04
C VAL A 90 -5.28 -4.36 18.48
N SER A 91 -4.05 -4.72 18.82
CA SER A 91 -3.45 -4.50 20.14
C SER A 91 -4.33 -5.03 21.29
N GLY A 92 -4.96 -6.19 21.08
CA GLY A 92 -5.86 -6.83 22.06
C GLY A 92 -7.26 -6.21 22.16
N ARG A 93 -7.62 -5.32 21.24
CA ARG A 93 -8.93 -4.67 21.18
C ARG A 93 -9.64 -4.99 19.87
N GLU A 94 -10.92 -5.27 19.93
CA GLU A 94 -11.73 -5.42 18.72
C GLU A 94 -12.17 -4.04 18.19
N THR A 95 -12.17 -3.88 16.88
CA THR A 95 -12.79 -2.73 16.21
C THR A 95 -13.52 -3.15 14.94
N GLY A 96 -14.69 -2.53 14.71
CA GLY A 96 -15.43 -2.61 13.45
C GLY A 96 -15.21 -1.43 12.52
N ALA A 97 -14.34 -0.47 12.88
CA ALA A 97 -14.13 0.73 12.10
C ALA A 97 -12.67 1.20 12.12
N ILE A 98 -12.24 1.79 11.01
CA ILE A 98 -10.94 2.46 10.91
C ILE A 98 -11.12 3.87 10.38
N VAL A 99 -10.22 4.76 10.78
CA VAL A 99 -10.01 6.04 10.09
C VAL A 99 -8.74 5.94 9.26
N PHE A 100 -8.82 6.41 8.03
CA PHE A 100 -7.67 6.57 7.16
C PHE A 100 -7.24 8.02 7.16
N THR A 101 -6.01 8.23 7.64
CA THR A 101 -5.32 9.53 7.65
C THR A 101 -4.51 9.71 6.37
N ALA A 102 -3.86 10.86 6.19
CA ALA A 102 -2.92 11.06 5.10
C ALA A 102 -1.74 10.05 5.10
N THR A 103 -1.42 9.47 6.26
CA THR A 103 -0.27 8.57 6.41
C THR A 103 -0.65 7.11 6.55
N GLY A 104 -1.93 6.77 6.75
CA GLY A 104 -2.37 5.37 6.85
C GLY A 104 -3.55 5.13 7.80
N PRO A 105 -3.94 3.86 8.00
CA PRO A 105 -5.10 3.47 8.79
C PRO A 105 -4.83 3.51 10.30
N MET A 106 -5.85 3.84 11.09
CA MET A 106 -5.88 3.74 12.55
C MET A 106 -7.18 3.08 12.99
N ALA A 107 -7.12 2.23 14.02
CA ALA A 107 -8.30 1.64 14.63
C ALA A 107 -9.15 2.71 15.35
N VAL A 108 -10.47 2.69 15.12
CA VAL A 108 -11.41 3.44 15.96
C VAL A 108 -11.75 2.57 17.16
N LEU A 109 -11.56 3.11 18.36
CA LEU A 109 -11.62 2.36 19.59
C LEU A 109 -12.49 3.10 20.60
N ASP A 110 -13.37 2.39 21.29
CA ASP A 110 -14.21 2.93 22.38
C ASP A 110 -13.46 3.05 23.72
#